data_AF-A0A286IIY1-F1
#
_entry.id   AF-A0A286IIY1-F1
#
_cell.length_a   1.000
_cell.length_b   1.000
_cell.length_c   1.000
_cell.angle_alpha   90.00
_cell.angle_beta   90.00
_cell.angle_gamma   90.00
#
_symmetry.space_group_name_H-M   'P 1'
#
loop_
_entity.id
_entity.type
_entity.pdbx_description
1 polymer ?
#
loop_
_entity_poly.entity_id
_entity_poly.type
_entity_poly.pdbx_seq_one_letter_code
_entity_poly.pdbx_strand_id
1 'polypeptide(L)'
;MKKVFVVVFLLAGLSSAYCQDTNMDLTIRFNSVQQRYEVYAKPATSRSYNLGPSQISIVFPAAVADQALTFGNNNLTSVNGGTWSDNSRIYAPSNTPAVDYHGFGSTGSPINLVAGQDLLMFHFTLSGGCIAGLRIFENGVDPASNASANMNGSDFGNTFPDANFIDHYNSVYANTGTSCTVECNVSAPQLSLE
;
A
#
# COMPACT_ATOMS: atom_id res chain seq x y z
N MET A 1 -51.90 6.54 -39.00
CA MET A 1 -50.44 6.30 -38.93
C MET A 1 -49.85 7.06 -37.74
N LYS A 2 -49.89 6.47 -36.54
CA LYS A 2 -49.60 7.18 -35.27
C LYS A 2 -49.26 6.19 -34.14
N LYS A 3 -48.44 5.17 -34.41
CA LYS A 3 -48.06 4.16 -33.38
C LYS A 3 -46.63 3.60 -33.55
N VAL A 4 -45.73 4.34 -34.20
CA VAL A 4 -44.35 3.85 -34.45
C VAL A 4 -43.29 4.67 -33.71
N PHE A 5 -43.67 5.76 -33.02
CA PHE A 5 -42.68 6.66 -32.42
C PHE A 5 -42.26 6.34 -30.97
N VAL A 6 -42.86 5.33 -30.32
CA VAL A 6 -42.64 5.09 -28.88
C VAL A 6 -41.58 4.00 -28.60
N VAL A 7 -41.21 3.18 -29.58
CA VAL A 7 -40.29 2.05 -29.34
C VAL A 7 -38.81 2.43 -29.45
N VAL A 8 -38.47 3.54 -30.13
CA VAL A 8 -37.07 3.94 -30.35
C VAL A 8 -36.43 4.61 -29.13
N PHE A 9 -37.23 5.16 -28.19
CA PHE A 9 -36.71 5.82 -26.99
C PHE A 9 -36.39 4.88 -25.82
N LEU A 10 -36.79 3.60 -25.87
CA LEU A 10 -36.51 2.65 -24.78
C LEU A 10 -35.15 1.95 -24.88
N LEU A 11 -34.45 2.04 -26.02
CA LEU A 11 -33.14 1.39 -26.22
C LEU A 11 -31.92 2.32 -26.00
N ALA A 12 -32.13 3.62 -25.76
CA ALA A 12 -31.03 4.58 -25.55
C ALA A 12 -30.65 4.76 -24.06
N GLY A 13 -31.29 4.03 -23.14
CA GLY A 13 -31.16 4.23 -21.69
C GLY A 13 -30.24 3.25 -20.96
N LEU A 14 -29.52 2.36 -21.66
CA LEU A 14 -28.48 1.53 -21.05
C LEU A 14 -27.17 2.33 -20.97
N SER A 15 -27.23 3.50 -20.34
CA SER A 15 -26.03 4.20 -19.89
C SER A 15 -25.33 3.31 -18.88
N SER A 16 -24.13 2.88 -19.26
CA SER A 16 -23.15 2.13 -18.50
C SER A 16 -23.24 2.47 -17.02
N ALA A 17 -23.75 1.52 -16.22
CA ALA A 17 -23.43 1.49 -14.81
C ALA A 17 -21.93 1.22 -14.74
N TYR A 18 -21.12 2.28 -14.76
CA TYR A 18 -19.72 2.18 -14.39
C TYR A 18 -19.73 1.67 -12.95
N CYS A 19 -19.43 0.38 -12.77
CA CYS A 19 -19.00 -0.13 -11.48
C CYS A 19 -17.79 0.73 -11.12
N GLN A 20 -17.95 1.68 -10.20
CA GLN A 20 -16.87 2.54 -9.73
C GLN A 20 -15.99 1.68 -8.85
N ASP A 21 -15.10 0.94 -9.51
CA ASP A 21 -14.11 0.11 -8.85
C ASP A 21 -13.20 1.02 -8.00
N THR A 22 -13.08 0.70 -6.72
CA THR A 22 -12.27 1.49 -5.77
C THR A 22 -10.99 0.74 -5.39
N ASN A 23 -10.52 -0.11 -6.30
CA ASN A 23 -9.24 -0.81 -6.18
C ASN A 23 -8.10 0.10 -5.71
N MET A 24 -7.31 -0.48 -4.81
CA MET A 24 -6.16 0.13 -4.15
C MET A 24 -4.93 -0.70 -4.43
N ASP A 25 -3.98 -0.09 -5.13
CA ASP A 25 -2.65 -0.67 -5.30
C ASP A 25 -1.69 -0.11 -4.26
N LEU A 26 -0.80 -0.95 -3.74
CA LEU A 26 0.15 -0.57 -2.69
C LEU A 26 1.58 -0.53 -3.22
N THR A 27 2.42 0.30 -2.61
CA THR A 27 3.87 0.26 -2.81
C THR A 27 4.63 0.79 -1.59
N ILE A 28 5.93 0.55 -1.57
CA ILE A 28 6.88 1.13 -0.62
C ILE A 28 8.07 1.70 -1.38
N ARG A 29 8.54 2.88 -0.96
CA ARG A 29 9.73 3.54 -1.51
C ARG A 29 10.64 4.03 -0.40
N PHE A 30 11.94 4.09 -0.66
CA PHE A 30 12.87 4.80 0.20
C PHE A 30 13.03 6.24 -0.31
N ASN A 31 12.80 7.21 0.56
CA ASN A 31 13.00 8.62 0.28
C ASN A 31 14.40 9.03 0.76
N SER A 32 15.33 9.21 -0.17
CA SER A 32 16.73 9.54 0.12
C SER A 32 16.92 10.97 0.66
N VAL A 33 15.99 11.88 0.39
CA VAL A 33 16.06 13.26 0.91
C VAL A 33 15.65 13.29 2.38
N GLN A 34 14.61 12.55 2.74
CA GLN A 34 14.06 12.51 4.10
C GLN A 34 14.58 11.32 4.93
N GLN A 35 15.40 10.46 4.34
CA GLN A 35 16.01 9.28 4.96
C GLN A 35 14.98 8.36 5.64
N ARG A 36 13.89 8.04 4.93
CA ARG A 36 12.76 7.26 5.47
C ARG A 36 12.09 6.40 4.41
N TYR A 37 11.46 5.31 4.86
CA TYR A 37 10.58 4.51 4.03
C TYR A 37 9.18 5.09 4.03
N GLU A 38 8.55 5.12 2.87
CA GLU A 38 7.24 5.71 2.66
C GLU A 38 6.34 4.67 2.00
N VAL A 39 5.18 4.45 2.61
CA VAL A 39 4.19 3.46 2.17
C VAL A 39 3.00 4.19 1.56
N TYR A 40 2.65 3.81 0.35
CA TYR A 40 1.66 4.51 -0.45
C TYR A 40 0.50 3.58 -0.84
N ALA A 41 -0.68 4.18 -0.93
CA ALA A 41 -1.84 3.60 -1.61
C ALA A 41 -2.16 4.42 -2.86
N LYS A 42 -2.48 3.74 -3.96
CA LYS A 42 -2.81 4.33 -5.25
C LYS A 42 -4.21 3.89 -5.67
N PRO A 43 -5.20 4.80 -5.66
CA PRO A 43 -6.59 4.44 -5.96
C PRO A 43 -6.84 4.45 -7.47
N ALA A 44 -7.76 3.58 -7.93
CA ALA A 44 -8.27 3.60 -9.30
C ALA A 44 -9.25 4.76 -9.57
N THR A 45 -9.89 5.29 -8.53
CA THR A 45 -10.94 6.32 -8.63
C THR A 45 -10.74 7.49 -7.67
N SER A 46 -11.24 8.67 -8.05
CA SER A 46 -11.22 9.87 -7.21
C SER A 46 -12.53 9.98 -6.42
N ARG A 47 -12.44 9.98 -5.10
CA ARG A 47 -13.61 10.12 -4.20
C ARG A 47 -13.18 10.41 -2.77
N SER A 48 -14.11 10.89 -1.95
CA SER A 48 -13.96 10.74 -0.50
C SER A 48 -14.16 9.27 -0.13
N TYR A 49 -13.30 8.76 0.74
CA TYR A 49 -13.24 7.36 1.12
C TYR A 49 -13.12 7.24 2.63
N ASN A 50 -14.05 6.50 3.24
CA ASN A 50 -13.99 6.21 4.67
C ASN A 50 -13.25 4.88 4.84
N LEU A 51 -11.96 4.94 5.14
CA LEU A 51 -11.14 3.76 5.39
C LEU A 51 -11.58 3.12 6.71
N GLY A 52 -11.91 1.83 6.67
CA GLY A 52 -12.12 1.01 7.86
C GLY A 52 -10.81 0.60 8.54
N PRO A 53 -10.86 -0.29 9.54
CA PRO A 53 -9.65 -0.92 10.06
C PRO A 53 -8.96 -1.72 8.96
N SER A 54 -7.68 -1.45 8.73
CA SER A 54 -6.94 -1.95 7.57
C SER A 54 -5.60 -2.56 7.97
N GLN A 55 -5.01 -3.36 7.09
CA GLN A 55 -3.67 -3.89 7.26
C GLN A 55 -2.84 -3.66 6.00
N ILE A 56 -1.63 -3.12 6.16
CA ILE A 56 -0.60 -3.13 5.11
C ILE A 56 0.61 -3.82 5.70
N SER A 57 1.03 -4.92 5.11
CA SER A 57 2.15 -5.71 5.58
C SER A 57 3.39 -5.50 4.73
N ILE A 58 4.54 -5.54 5.38
CA ILE A 58 5.84 -5.30 4.77
C ILE A 58 6.74 -6.50 5.05
N VAL A 59 7.48 -6.90 4.02
CA VAL A 59 8.53 -7.90 4.10
C VAL A 59 9.86 -7.18 4.31
N PHE A 60 10.48 -7.45 5.45
CA PHE A 60 11.78 -6.91 5.82
C PHE A 60 12.86 -7.94 5.51
N PRO A 61 14.01 -7.55 4.92
CA PRO A 61 15.16 -8.43 4.86
C PRO A 61 15.66 -8.75 6.28
N ALA A 62 16.11 -9.98 6.54
CA ALA A 62 16.64 -10.39 7.85
C ALA A 62 17.90 -9.62 8.31
N ALA A 63 18.44 -8.73 7.48
CA ALA A 63 19.48 -7.78 7.88
C ALA A 63 18.93 -6.62 8.74
N VAL A 64 17.61 -6.41 8.74
CA VAL A 64 16.94 -5.46 9.63
C VAL A 64 16.90 -6.07 11.03
N ALA A 65 17.17 -5.28 12.05
CA ALA A 65 17.15 -5.76 13.43
C ALA A 65 15.73 -6.15 13.86
N ASP A 66 15.61 -7.26 14.57
CA ASP A 66 14.35 -7.76 15.14
C ASP A 66 13.80 -6.82 16.23
N GLN A 67 13.04 -5.81 15.82
CA GLN A 67 12.46 -4.83 16.73
C GLN A 67 11.10 -4.34 16.23
N ALA A 68 10.24 -3.90 17.15
CA ALA A 68 9.00 -3.23 16.79
C ALA A 68 9.28 -1.83 16.26
N LEU A 69 8.53 -1.39 15.25
CA LEU A 69 8.43 0.02 14.92
C LEU A 69 7.35 0.68 15.78
N THR A 70 7.76 1.51 16.73
CA THR A 70 6.84 2.18 17.67
C THR A 70 6.47 3.58 17.21
N PHE A 71 5.26 4.01 17.58
CA PHE A 71 4.82 5.39 17.41
C PHE A 71 5.55 6.31 18.40
N GLY A 72 5.94 7.51 17.97
CA GLY A 72 6.42 8.58 18.87
C GLY A 72 7.92 8.61 19.20
N ASN A 73 8.72 7.63 18.76
CA ASN A 73 10.19 7.68 18.82
C ASN A 73 10.85 7.96 17.46
N ASN A 74 10.16 8.69 16.56
CA ASN A 74 10.57 9.03 15.18
C ASN A 74 10.76 7.84 14.22
N ASN A 75 10.41 6.62 14.65
CA ASN A 75 10.55 5.45 13.80
C ASN A 75 9.29 5.11 13.02
N LEU A 76 8.08 5.49 13.44
CA LEU A 76 6.84 5.33 12.66
C LEU A 76 5.96 6.57 12.79
N THR A 77 5.40 7.04 11.68
CA THR A 77 4.52 8.21 11.62
C THR A 77 3.37 7.95 10.66
N SER A 78 2.15 8.08 11.17
CA SER A 78 0.93 8.01 10.37
C SER A 78 0.69 9.33 9.62
N VAL A 79 0.23 9.24 8.37
CA VAL A 79 -0.05 10.41 7.53
C VAL A 79 -1.51 10.43 7.10
N ASN A 80 -2.02 9.34 6.51
CA ASN A 80 -3.41 9.20 6.10
C ASN A 80 -4.00 7.87 6.56
N GLY A 81 -5.33 7.83 6.69
CA GLY A 81 -6.05 6.59 6.94
C GLY A 81 -6.13 6.17 8.40
N GLY A 82 -5.80 7.04 9.34
CA GLY A 82 -5.90 6.76 10.78
C GLY A 82 -4.53 6.53 11.43
N THR A 83 -4.55 5.97 12.64
CA THR A 83 -3.31 5.61 13.36
C THR A 83 -2.82 4.27 12.84
N TRP A 84 -1.60 4.26 12.32
CA TRP A 84 -0.88 3.06 11.89
C TRP A 84 0.07 2.57 12.99
N SER A 85 0.07 1.27 13.27
CA SER A 85 0.94 0.64 14.26
C SER A 85 1.42 -0.74 13.81
N ASP A 86 2.66 -1.08 14.16
CA ASP A 86 3.31 -2.38 13.89
C ASP A 86 2.77 -3.45 14.85
N ASN A 87 1.64 -4.06 14.48
CA ASN A 87 0.79 -4.83 15.39
C ASN A 87 1.12 -6.32 15.40
N SER A 88 1.56 -6.87 14.29
CA SER A 88 1.89 -8.29 14.14
C SER A 88 3.26 -8.44 13.52
N ARG A 89 4.08 -9.35 14.05
CA ARG A 89 5.49 -9.51 13.66
C ARG A 89 5.89 -10.96 13.73
N ILE A 90 6.60 -11.42 12.71
CA ILE A 90 7.27 -12.72 12.69
C ILE A 90 8.65 -12.52 12.10
N TYR A 91 9.65 -12.98 12.83
CA TYR A 91 11.05 -12.90 12.46
C TYR A 91 11.53 -14.25 11.90
N ALA A 92 12.17 -14.20 10.73
CA ALA A 92 12.81 -15.33 10.03
C ALA A 92 12.02 -16.66 10.14
N PRO A 93 10.76 -16.74 9.67
CA PRO A 93 9.99 -17.96 9.76
C PRO A 93 10.65 -19.08 8.93
N SER A 94 10.50 -20.32 9.38
CA SER A 94 11.25 -21.47 8.85
C SER A 94 11.12 -21.70 7.34
N ASN A 95 10.00 -21.30 6.73
CA ASN A 95 9.77 -21.40 5.28
C ASN A 95 10.39 -20.24 4.48
N THR A 96 10.68 -19.11 5.11
CA THR A 96 11.29 -17.93 4.50
C THR A 96 12.29 -17.26 5.46
N PRO A 97 13.38 -17.94 5.85
CA PRO A 97 14.30 -17.49 6.91
C PRO A 97 15.13 -16.26 6.55
N ALA A 98 15.08 -15.80 5.30
CA ALA A 98 15.79 -14.62 4.82
C ALA A 98 15.02 -13.31 5.04
N VAL A 99 13.79 -13.37 5.55
CA VAL A 99 12.91 -12.21 5.70
C VAL A 99 12.09 -12.28 6.99
N ASP A 100 11.64 -11.11 7.42
CA ASP A 100 10.66 -10.92 8.49
C ASP A 100 9.38 -10.34 7.90
N TYR A 101 8.25 -10.60 8.57
CA TYR A 101 6.95 -10.08 8.21
C TYR A 101 6.42 -9.19 9.32
N HIS A 102 6.03 -7.97 8.96
CA HIS A 102 5.39 -7.02 9.88
C HIS A 102 4.06 -6.58 9.28
N GLY A 103 2.98 -6.72 10.05
CA GLY A 103 1.65 -6.24 9.70
C GLY A 103 1.35 -4.91 10.39
N PHE A 104 1.25 -3.85 9.58
CA PHE A 104 0.90 -2.53 10.07
C PHE A 104 -0.61 -2.38 10.02
N GLY A 105 -1.24 -2.33 11.19
CA GLY A 105 -2.68 -2.14 11.31
C GLY A 105 -3.04 -0.66 11.41
N SER A 106 -4.14 -0.27 10.76
CA SER A 106 -4.74 1.06 10.89
C SER A 106 -6.05 1.01 11.66
N THR A 107 -6.34 2.08 12.41
CA THR A 107 -7.67 2.32 13.00
C THR A 107 -8.73 2.73 11.97
N GLY A 108 -8.31 3.13 10.77
CA GLY A 108 -9.20 3.75 9.78
C GLY A 108 -9.42 5.24 10.03
N SER A 109 -9.78 5.97 8.98
CA SER A 109 -10.15 7.39 8.98
C SER A 109 -10.68 7.79 7.59
N PRO A 110 -11.53 8.81 7.46
CA PRO A 110 -11.79 9.45 6.18
C PRO A 110 -10.50 9.93 5.51
N ILE A 111 -10.38 9.67 4.22
CA ILE A 111 -9.30 10.11 3.32
C ILE A 111 -9.90 10.60 2.00
N ASN A 112 -9.15 11.44 1.28
CA ASN A 112 -9.52 11.87 -0.06
C ASN A 112 -8.61 11.17 -1.08
N LEU A 113 -9.23 10.48 -2.01
CA LEU A 113 -8.56 9.74 -3.06
C LEU A 113 -8.53 10.57 -4.34
N VAL A 114 -7.41 10.52 -5.04
CA VAL A 114 -7.26 11.05 -6.39
C VAL A 114 -6.75 9.93 -7.28
N ALA A 115 -7.53 9.56 -8.29
CA ALA A 115 -7.25 8.46 -9.20
C ALA A 115 -5.83 8.54 -9.75
N GLY A 116 -5.09 7.44 -9.65
CA GLY A 116 -3.74 7.30 -10.17
C GLY A 116 -2.65 8.08 -9.41
N GLN A 117 -2.99 8.78 -8.33
CA GLN A 117 -2.02 9.50 -7.49
C GLN A 117 -1.68 8.70 -6.23
N ASP A 118 -0.39 8.68 -5.90
CA ASP A 118 0.07 8.01 -4.68
C ASP A 118 -0.30 8.84 -3.45
N LEU A 119 -1.06 8.24 -2.54
CA LEU A 119 -1.39 8.78 -1.24
C LEU A 119 -0.46 8.18 -0.19
N LEU A 120 0.34 9.03 0.47
CA LEU A 120 1.22 8.59 1.56
C LEU A 120 0.37 8.18 2.76
N MET A 121 0.43 6.90 3.15
CA MET A 121 -0.35 6.35 4.26
C MET A 121 0.41 6.54 5.57
N PHE A 122 1.67 6.10 5.60
CA PHE A 122 2.57 6.25 6.73
C PHE A 122 4.02 6.17 6.26
N HIS A 123 4.94 6.58 7.13
CA HIS A 123 6.36 6.44 6.88
C HIS A 123 7.10 6.00 8.15
N PHE A 124 8.28 5.41 7.96
CA PHE A 124 9.10 4.92 9.06
C PHE A 124 10.59 5.05 8.77
N THR A 125 11.39 5.02 9.83
CA THR A 125 12.87 5.00 9.74
C THR A 125 13.41 3.75 10.41
N LEU A 126 14.57 3.30 9.94
CA LEU A 126 15.32 2.20 10.53
C LEU A 126 16.63 2.75 11.11
N SER A 127 17.11 2.15 12.20
CA SER A 127 18.36 2.57 12.85
C SER A 127 19.59 2.44 11.94
N GLY A 128 19.56 1.53 10.96
CA GLY A 128 20.58 1.38 9.92
C GLY A 128 20.46 2.36 8.75
N GLY A 129 19.50 3.29 8.80
CA GLY A 129 19.17 4.17 7.68
C GLY A 129 18.49 3.38 6.56
N CYS A 130 19.03 3.47 5.34
CA CYS A 130 18.55 2.66 4.23
C CYS A 130 19.14 1.25 4.25
N ILE A 131 18.24 0.27 4.33
CA ILE A 131 18.47 -1.16 4.10
C ILE A 131 17.71 -1.56 2.82
N ALA A 132 18.42 -2.06 1.81
CA ALA A 132 17.78 -2.44 0.54
C ALA A 132 16.94 -3.71 0.70
N GLY A 133 15.88 -3.83 -0.09
CA GLY A 133 15.10 -5.06 -0.21
C GLY A 133 13.77 -5.08 0.55
N LEU A 134 13.41 -4.01 1.28
CA LEU A 134 12.05 -3.92 1.84
C LEU A 134 11.03 -3.85 0.72
N ARG A 135 9.94 -4.61 0.84
CA ARG A 135 8.85 -4.67 -0.14
C ARG A 135 7.51 -4.87 0.58
N ILE A 136 6.39 -4.59 -0.08
CA ILE A 136 5.07 -4.91 0.46
C ILE A 136 4.85 -6.43 0.35
N PHE A 137 4.18 -7.01 1.33
CA PHE A 137 3.70 -8.39 1.27
C PHE A 137 2.66 -8.52 0.15
N GLU A 138 2.73 -9.54 -0.70
CA GLU A 138 1.81 -9.68 -1.83
C GLU A 138 0.84 -10.83 -1.61
N ASN A 139 -0.45 -10.50 -1.48
CA ASN A 139 -1.51 -11.49 -1.20
C ASN A 139 -1.54 -12.58 -2.29
N GLY A 140 -1.55 -13.84 -1.86
CA GLY A 140 -1.57 -14.99 -2.77
C GLY A 140 -0.21 -15.35 -3.39
N VAL A 141 0.82 -14.52 -3.19
CA VAL A 141 2.20 -14.78 -3.63
C VAL A 141 3.08 -15.11 -2.42
N ASP A 142 3.03 -14.29 -1.37
CA ASP A 142 3.75 -14.54 -0.13
C ASP A 142 3.08 -15.66 0.71
N PRO A 143 3.84 -16.30 1.62
CA PRO A 143 3.34 -17.42 2.39
C PRO A 143 2.12 -17.08 3.25
N ALA A 144 1.07 -17.90 3.14
CA ALA A 144 -0.12 -17.79 3.97
C ALA A 144 0.17 -18.11 5.45
N SER A 145 -0.77 -17.77 6.34
CA SER A 145 -0.66 -17.94 7.79
C SER A 145 -0.41 -19.38 8.26
N ASN A 146 -0.71 -20.36 7.42
CA ASN A 146 -0.52 -21.80 7.67
C ASN A 146 0.68 -22.41 6.92
N ALA A 147 1.50 -21.60 6.24
CA ALA A 147 2.60 -22.09 5.40
C ALA A 147 3.73 -22.76 6.20
N SER A 148 3.89 -22.43 7.49
CA SER A 148 4.79 -23.15 8.39
C SER A 148 4.33 -23.06 9.85
N ALA A 149 4.86 -23.94 10.71
CA ALA A 149 4.56 -23.92 12.14
C ALA A 149 4.97 -22.58 12.80
N ASN A 150 6.05 -21.97 12.31
CA ASN A 150 6.58 -20.72 12.86
C ASN A 150 5.83 -19.47 12.37
N MET A 151 4.89 -19.61 11.42
CA MET A 151 3.94 -18.53 11.10
C MET A 151 2.92 -18.32 12.21
N ASN A 152 2.79 -19.23 13.19
CA ASN A 152 1.93 -19.11 14.38
C ASN A 152 0.47 -18.69 14.08
N GLY A 153 -0.04 -18.98 12.88
CA GLY A 153 -1.37 -18.54 12.43
C GLY A 153 -1.50 -17.03 12.17
N SER A 154 -0.39 -16.28 12.13
CA SER A 154 -0.42 -14.84 11.80
C SER A 154 -0.71 -14.64 10.32
N ASP A 155 -1.71 -13.81 10.03
CA ASP A 155 -2.09 -13.43 8.68
C ASP A 155 -1.53 -12.05 8.34
N PHE A 156 -0.67 -12.00 7.33
CA PHE A 156 -0.06 -10.77 6.83
C PHE A 156 -0.72 -10.28 5.54
N GLY A 157 -1.86 -10.85 5.14
CA GLY A 157 -2.64 -10.35 4.02
C GLY A 157 -2.94 -8.86 4.16
N ASN A 158 -2.69 -8.09 3.10
CA ASN A 158 -3.11 -6.70 3.04
C ASN A 158 -4.63 -6.62 2.93
N THR A 159 -5.20 -5.64 3.61
CA THR A 159 -6.61 -5.29 3.53
C THR A 159 -6.75 -3.78 3.48
N PHE A 160 -7.68 -3.28 2.68
CA PHE A 160 -8.02 -1.88 2.54
C PHE A 160 -9.55 -1.68 2.50
N PRO A 161 -10.28 -2.08 3.56
CA PRO A 161 -11.73 -2.03 3.55
C PRO A 161 -12.29 -0.61 3.58
N ASP A 162 -13.46 -0.44 2.97
CA ASP A 162 -14.28 0.75 3.20
C ASP A 162 -15.10 0.63 4.50
N ALA A 163 -15.90 1.65 4.81
CA ALA A 163 -16.76 1.68 5.98
C ALA A 163 -17.84 0.58 6.01
N ASN A 164 -18.10 -0.12 4.89
CA ASN A 164 -18.99 -1.28 4.82
C ASN A 164 -18.22 -2.61 4.92
N PHE A 165 -16.93 -2.56 5.26
CA PHE A 165 -16.04 -3.73 5.33
C PHE A 165 -15.86 -4.46 3.99
N ILE A 166 -16.12 -3.78 2.87
CA ILE A 166 -15.78 -4.31 1.55
C ILE A 166 -14.30 -4.02 1.35
N ASP A 167 -13.49 -5.07 1.17
CA ASP A 167 -12.06 -4.93 0.89
C ASP A 167 -11.84 -4.48 -0.56
N HIS A 168 -10.99 -3.47 -0.73
CA HIS A 168 -10.62 -2.89 -2.02
C HIS A 168 -9.12 -3.02 -2.30
N TYR A 169 -8.36 -3.81 -1.53
CA TYR A 169 -6.99 -4.17 -1.92
C TYR A 169 -7.03 -4.87 -3.29
N ASN A 170 -6.18 -4.42 -4.21
CA ASN A 170 -6.10 -4.98 -5.56
C ASN A 170 -4.74 -5.63 -5.83
N SER A 171 -3.67 -4.85 -5.77
CA SER A 171 -2.33 -5.35 -6.10
C SER A 171 -1.21 -4.60 -5.40
N VAL A 172 0.02 -5.02 -5.66
CA VAL A 172 1.22 -4.29 -5.28
C VAL A 172 2.00 -3.94 -6.55
N TYR A 173 2.49 -2.71 -6.65
CA TYR A 173 3.32 -2.27 -7.77
C TYR A 173 4.72 -1.85 -7.31
N ALA A 174 5.68 -1.90 -8.23
CA ALA A 174 7.10 -1.60 -7.95
C ALA A 174 7.66 -2.40 -6.74
N ASN A 175 7.29 -3.68 -6.63
CA ASN A 175 7.51 -4.51 -5.44
C ASN A 175 8.82 -5.31 -5.45
N THR A 176 9.82 -4.92 -6.23
CA THR A 176 11.08 -5.69 -6.40
C THR A 176 12.07 -5.52 -5.24
N GLY A 177 11.67 -4.83 -4.18
CA GLY A 177 12.54 -4.41 -3.08
C GLY A 177 13.06 -2.99 -3.27
N THR A 178 13.06 -2.22 -2.19
CA THR A 178 13.59 -0.85 -2.14
C THR A 178 15.10 -0.82 -2.40
N SER A 179 15.57 0.24 -3.08
CA SER A 179 16.99 0.50 -3.29
C SER A 179 17.48 1.65 -2.40
N CYS A 180 18.74 1.56 -1.97
CA CYS A 180 19.43 2.60 -1.21
C CYS A 180 20.28 3.53 -2.08
N THR A 181 20.25 3.35 -3.39
CA THR A 181 20.88 4.29 -4.31
C THR A 181 20.15 5.62 -4.28
N VAL A 182 20.89 6.71 -4.11
CA VAL A 182 20.36 8.06 -4.33
C VAL A 182 19.93 8.14 -5.79
N GLU A 183 18.64 8.34 -6.07
CA GLU A 183 18.22 8.77 -7.39
C GLU A 183 18.81 10.17 -7.62
N CYS A 184 19.98 10.23 -8.26
CA CYS A 184 20.53 11.48 -8.76
C CYS A 184 19.60 11.97 -9.87
N ASN A 185 18.69 12.88 -9.52
CA ASN A 185 17.86 13.58 -10.50
C ASN A 185 18.77 14.58 -11.25
N VAL A 186 19.58 14.08 -12.18
CA VAL A 186 20.35 14.91 -13.10
C VAL A 186 19.37 15.54 -14.07
N SER A 187 18.89 16.75 -13.75
CA SER A 187 18.31 17.60 -14.79
C SER A 187 19.46 18.05 -15.70
N ALA A 188 19.33 17.76 -16.99
CA ALA A 188 20.30 18.22 -17.98
C ALA A 188 20.35 19.76 -17.95
N PRO A 189 21.54 20.40 -17.97
CA PRO A 189 21.61 21.84 -18.13
C PRO A 189 20.95 22.24 -19.45
N GLN A 190 20.04 23.21 -19.43
CA GLN A 190 19.55 23.82 -20.66
C GLN A 190 20.74 24.43 -21.40
N LEU A 191 21.03 23.93 -22.59
CA LEU A 191 21.91 24.61 -23.55
C LEU A 191 21.26 25.96 -23.89
N SER A 192 21.81 27.05 -23.37
CA SER A 192 21.60 28.38 -23.93
C SER A 192 22.35 28.45 -25.25
N LEU A 193 21.60 28.51 -26.36
CA LEU A 193 22.15 28.88 -27.66
C LEU A 193 22.38 30.40 -27.63
N GLU A 194 23.66 30.80 -27.58
CA GLU A 194 24.10 32.15 -27.99
C GLU A 194 24.32 32.17 -29.51
#